data_AF-A0A967K1I5-F1
#
_entry.id   AF-A0A967K1I5-F1
#
_cell.length_a   1.000
_cell.length_b   1.000
_cell.length_c   1.000
_cell.angle_alpha   90.00
_cell.angle_beta   90.00
_cell.angle_gamma   90.00
#
_symmetry.space_group_name_H-M   'P 1'
#
loop_
_entity.id
_entity.type
_entity.pdbx_description
1 polymer ?
#
loop_
_entity_poly.entity_id
_entity_poly.type
_entity_poly.pdbx_seq_one_letter_code
_entity_poly.pdbx_strand_id
1 'polypeptide(L)'
;TTARTGLAPHVPTCADWDVRDLVAHLGMVHRWAAANLRGDEGHRPEDSQAEAAASDDLLAWFDEGLDALIAALHDTPADAAPVVFLQDAPPPRQFWARRQAHETTVHAVDAISAELGRWPRAPEVPVTPEIA
;
A
#
# COMPACT_ATOMS: atom_id res chain seq x y z
N THR A 1 -11.39 5.86 -8.95
CA THR A 1 -11.35 6.28 -10.38
C THR A 1 -10.38 5.48 -11.24
N THR A 2 -9.54 4.62 -10.68
CA THR A 2 -8.75 3.59 -11.40
C THR A 2 -9.56 2.48 -12.08
N ALA A 3 -10.83 2.29 -11.70
CA ALA A 3 -11.69 1.23 -12.26
C ALA A 3 -12.05 1.36 -13.75
N ARG A 4 -11.66 2.46 -14.41
CA ARG A 4 -12.13 2.78 -15.77
C ARG A 4 -11.24 2.23 -16.89
N THR A 5 -9.97 1.94 -16.61
CA THR A 5 -8.98 1.47 -17.59
C THR A 5 -8.52 0.02 -17.37
N GLY A 6 -8.94 -0.61 -16.26
CA GLY A 6 -8.58 -1.99 -15.91
C GLY A 6 -7.17 -2.13 -15.32
N LEU A 7 -6.72 -3.36 -15.12
CA LEU A 7 -5.44 -3.70 -14.47
C LEU A 7 -4.25 -3.82 -15.45
N ALA A 8 -4.50 -3.88 -16.75
CA ALA A 8 -3.47 -4.09 -17.78
C ALA A 8 -2.65 -2.85 -18.22
N PRO A 9 -3.06 -1.58 -18.01
CA PRO A 9 -2.26 -0.44 -18.45
C PRO A 9 -0.87 -0.41 -17.78
N HIS A 10 0.16 -0.08 -18.56
CA HIS A 10 1.51 0.18 -18.05
C HIS A 10 1.53 1.41 -17.13
N VAL A 11 2.44 1.42 -16.15
CA VAL A 11 2.65 2.50 -15.18
C VAL A 11 3.93 3.28 -15.53
N PRO A 12 3.84 4.44 -16.21
CA PRO A 12 5.00 5.22 -16.65
C PRO A 12 6.06 5.57 -15.60
N THR A 13 5.69 5.65 -14.32
CA THR A 13 6.57 6.00 -13.20
C THR A 13 7.25 4.77 -12.56
N CYS A 14 6.75 3.57 -12.84
CA CYS A 14 7.27 2.29 -12.36
C CYS A 14 7.62 1.44 -13.58
N ALA A 15 8.86 1.55 -14.06
CA ALA A 15 9.31 0.79 -15.22
C ALA A 15 9.02 -0.71 -15.03
N ASP A 16 8.53 -1.35 -16.09
CA ASP A 16 8.13 -2.77 -16.15
C ASP A 16 6.83 -3.14 -15.41
N TRP A 17 6.14 -2.19 -14.78
CA TRP A 17 4.89 -2.48 -14.06
C TRP A 17 3.66 -2.14 -14.89
N ASP A 18 2.64 -2.96 -14.75
CA ASP A 18 1.26 -2.58 -15.06
C ASP A 18 0.46 -2.25 -13.78
N VAL A 19 -0.82 -1.88 -13.93
CA VAL A 19 -1.68 -1.56 -12.78
C VAL A 19 -1.93 -2.80 -11.90
N ARG A 20 -1.87 -4.03 -12.45
CA ARG A 20 -1.96 -5.27 -11.66
C ARG A 20 -0.78 -5.35 -10.68
N ASP A 21 0.44 -5.09 -11.15
CA ASP A 21 1.64 -5.09 -10.32
C ASP A 21 1.55 -4.04 -9.21
N LEU A 22 1.08 -2.83 -9.55
CA LEU A 22 0.89 -1.74 -8.59
C LEU A 22 -0.11 -2.11 -7.48
N VAL A 23 -1.26 -2.68 -7.84
CA VAL A 23 -2.28 -3.12 -6.88
C VAL A 23 -1.78 -4.28 -6.02
N ALA A 24 -1.10 -5.28 -6.63
CA ALA A 24 -0.52 -6.40 -5.92
C ALA A 24 0.53 -5.95 -4.90
N HIS A 25 1.39 -5.01 -5.30
CA HIS A 25 2.40 -4.41 -4.42
C HIS A 25 1.77 -3.73 -3.21
N LEU A 26 0.82 -2.81 -3.43
CA LEU A 26 0.23 -2.05 -2.33
C LEU A 26 -0.58 -2.95 -1.38
N GLY A 27 -1.31 -3.94 -1.91
CA GLY A 27 -2.01 -4.93 -1.08
C GLY A 27 -1.07 -5.84 -0.28
N MET A 28 0.13 -6.16 -0.80
CA MET A 28 1.18 -6.84 -0.04
C MET A 28 1.70 -5.94 1.08
N VAL A 29 1.97 -4.66 0.78
CA VAL A 29 2.47 -3.69 1.77
C VAL A 29 1.47 -3.48 2.91
N HIS A 30 0.17 -3.50 2.65
CA HIS A 30 -0.87 -3.49 3.68
C HIS A 30 -0.80 -4.72 4.59
N ARG A 31 -0.73 -5.93 4.01
CA ARG A 31 -0.62 -7.19 4.76
C ARG A 31 0.66 -7.24 5.60
N TRP A 32 1.78 -6.82 5.04
CA TRP A 32 3.06 -6.76 5.75
C TRP A 32 3.00 -5.80 6.95
N ALA A 33 2.46 -4.60 6.78
CA ALA A 33 2.30 -3.66 7.89
C ALA A 33 1.35 -4.20 8.97
N ALA A 34 0.24 -4.82 8.56
CA ALA A 34 -0.70 -5.44 9.50
C ALA A 34 -0.07 -6.59 10.30
N ALA A 35 0.77 -7.42 9.67
CA ALA A 35 1.51 -8.48 10.34
C ALA A 35 2.51 -7.92 11.36
N ASN A 36 3.25 -6.87 11.01
CA ASN A 36 4.17 -6.20 11.95
C ASN A 36 3.42 -5.61 13.16
N LEU A 37 2.26 -4.99 12.94
CA LEU A 37 1.43 -4.44 14.03
C LEU A 37 0.90 -5.53 14.97
N ARG A 38 0.66 -6.74 14.45
CA ARG A 38 0.26 -7.91 15.25
C ARG A 38 1.43 -8.64 15.91
N GLY A 39 2.68 -8.28 15.59
CA GLY A 39 3.88 -9.00 16.05
C GLY A 39 4.05 -10.38 15.40
N ASP A 40 3.54 -10.57 14.18
CA ASP A 40 3.69 -11.81 13.41
C ASP A 40 5.05 -11.83 12.69
N GLU A 41 6.05 -12.45 13.31
CA GLU A 41 7.41 -12.60 12.76
C GLU A 41 7.48 -13.62 11.60
N GLY A 42 6.44 -14.42 11.40
CA GLY A 42 6.41 -15.47 10.36
C GLY A 42 5.97 -14.97 9.00
N HIS A 43 5.31 -13.80 8.93
CA HIS A 43 4.79 -13.26 7.69
C HIS A 43 5.89 -12.77 6.76
N ARG A 44 5.87 -13.24 5.51
CA ARG A 44 6.80 -12.82 4.46
C ARG A 44 6.08 -12.08 3.33
N PRO A 45 6.62 -10.95 2.85
CA PRO A 45 6.09 -10.26 1.66
C PRO A 45 5.89 -11.18 0.44
N GLU A 46 6.79 -12.14 0.24
CA GLU A 46 6.73 -13.06 -0.90
C GLU A 46 5.48 -13.94 -0.88
N ASP A 47 4.95 -14.29 0.30
CA ASP A 47 3.73 -15.08 0.43
C ASP A 47 2.52 -14.28 -0.06
N SER A 48 2.41 -13.02 0.34
CA SER A 48 1.37 -12.11 -0.16
C SER A 48 1.48 -11.86 -1.66
N GLN A 49 2.69 -11.79 -2.20
CA GLN A 49 2.90 -11.66 -3.65
C GLN A 49 2.42 -12.91 -4.40
N ALA A 50 2.69 -14.09 -3.87
CA ALA A 50 2.20 -15.35 -4.43
C ALA A 50 0.66 -15.43 -4.38
N GLU A 51 0.04 -15.01 -3.28
CA GLU A 51 -1.42 -14.89 -3.16
C GLU A 51 -2.01 -13.94 -4.20
N ALA A 52 -1.43 -12.74 -4.36
CA ALA A 52 -1.87 -11.76 -5.35
C ALA A 52 -1.77 -12.30 -6.78
N ALA A 53 -0.68 -13.01 -7.09
CA ALA A 53 -0.48 -13.63 -8.39
C ALA A 53 -1.53 -14.71 -8.69
N ALA A 54 -1.92 -15.48 -7.67
CA ALA A 54 -2.92 -16.53 -7.76
C ALA A 54 -4.37 -16.04 -7.64
N SER A 55 -4.60 -14.77 -7.31
CA SER A 55 -5.95 -14.25 -7.10
C SER A 55 -6.73 -14.06 -8.41
N ASP A 56 -7.94 -14.63 -8.44
CA ASP A 56 -8.93 -14.43 -9.50
C ASP A 56 -9.59 -13.03 -9.44
N ASP A 57 -9.64 -12.43 -8.26
CA ASP A 57 -10.13 -11.08 -8.02
C ASP A 57 -9.11 -10.29 -7.20
N LEU A 58 -8.18 -9.64 -7.91
CA LEU A 58 -7.11 -8.89 -7.27
C LEU A 58 -7.61 -7.65 -6.53
N LEU A 59 -8.74 -7.06 -6.94
CA LEU A 59 -9.29 -5.87 -6.29
C LEU A 59 -9.94 -6.26 -4.95
N ALA A 60 -10.68 -7.36 -4.91
CA ALA A 60 -11.18 -7.90 -3.65
C ALA A 60 -10.02 -8.27 -2.69
N TRP A 61 -8.97 -8.93 -3.21
CA TRP A 61 -7.77 -9.24 -2.41
C TRP A 61 -7.07 -7.97 -1.89
N PHE A 62 -7.03 -6.90 -2.68
CA PHE A 62 -6.50 -5.61 -2.25
C PHE A 62 -7.32 -5.02 -1.10
N ASP A 63 -8.65 -4.97 -1.26
CA ASP A 63 -9.58 -4.41 -0.26
C ASP A 63 -9.50 -5.17 1.06
N GLU A 64 -9.43 -6.51 1.03
CA GLU A 64 -9.23 -7.33 2.24
C GLU A 64 -7.92 -7.00 2.98
N GLY A 65 -6.86 -6.70 2.23
CA GLY A 65 -5.58 -6.29 2.81
C GLY A 65 -5.65 -4.94 3.49
N LEU A 66 -6.34 -3.99 2.85
CA LEU A 66 -6.59 -2.66 3.40
C LEU A 66 -7.43 -2.74 4.68
N ASP A 67 -8.52 -3.52 4.67
CA ASP A 67 -9.36 -3.74 5.86
C ASP A 67 -8.56 -4.36 7.01
N ALA A 68 -7.73 -5.35 6.73
CA ALA A 68 -6.86 -5.97 7.72
C ALA A 68 -5.83 -4.99 8.32
N LEU A 69 -5.29 -4.08 7.50
CA LEU A 69 -4.40 -3.02 7.96
C LEU A 69 -5.14 -2.02 8.86
N ILE A 70 -6.31 -1.54 8.42
CA ILE A 70 -7.13 -0.59 9.19
C ILE A 70 -7.49 -1.19 10.55
N ALA A 71 -7.93 -2.44 10.59
CA ALA A 71 -8.21 -3.17 11.82
C ALA A 71 -6.98 -3.26 12.73
N ALA A 72 -5.83 -3.69 12.19
CA ALA A 72 -4.58 -3.77 12.96
C ALA A 72 -4.15 -2.41 13.53
N LEU A 73 -4.28 -1.34 12.76
CA LEU A 73 -4.04 0.02 13.23
C LEU A 73 -5.02 0.43 14.32
N HIS A 74 -6.29 0.03 14.26
CA HIS A 74 -7.28 0.31 15.30
C HIS A 74 -7.00 -0.45 16.61
N ASP A 75 -6.59 -1.71 16.50
CA ASP A 75 -6.37 -2.59 17.64
C ASP A 75 -5.03 -2.37 18.34
N THR A 76 -4.05 -1.78 17.63
CA THR A 76 -2.73 -1.50 18.21
C THR A 76 -2.83 -0.43 19.32
N PRO A 77 -2.43 -0.75 20.57
CA PRO A 77 -2.40 0.22 21.66
C PRO A 77 -1.49 1.41 21.35
N ALA A 78 -1.86 2.60 21.84
CA ALA A 78 -1.08 3.82 21.60
C ALA A 78 0.32 3.78 22.25
N ASP A 79 0.46 3.00 23.32
CA ASP A 79 1.67 2.80 24.12
C ASP A 79 2.36 1.46 23.83
N ALA A 80 2.00 0.77 22.74
CA ALA A 80 2.64 -0.47 22.34
C ALA A 80 4.16 -0.28 22.23
N ALA A 81 4.92 -1.21 22.82
CA ALA A 81 6.38 -1.20 22.75
C ALA A 81 6.83 -1.30 21.26
N PRO A 82 7.88 -0.57 20.86
CA PRO A 82 8.33 -0.56 19.48
C PRO A 82 8.79 -1.95 19.03
N VAL A 83 8.13 -2.49 18.00
CA VAL A 83 8.48 -3.76 17.32
C VAL A 83 9.16 -3.48 15.97
N VAL A 84 9.64 -2.25 15.75
CA VAL A 84 10.10 -1.77 14.43
C VAL A 84 11.62 -1.62 14.40
N PHE A 85 12.21 -1.85 13.23
CA PHE A 85 13.65 -2.03 13.01
C PHE A 85 14.51 -0.76 13.15
N LEU A 86 13.99 0.33 13.73
CA LEU A 86 14.64 1.64 13.85
C LEU A 86 14.87 1.98 15.33
N GLN A 87 16.09 2.42 15.68
CA GLN A 87 16.47 2.68 17.07
C GLN A 87 15.65 3.78 17.78
N ASP A 88 14.99 4.69 17.05
CA ASP A 88 14.21 5.81 17.60
C ASP A 88 12.83 5.98 16.92
N ALA A 89 12.18 4.88 16.54
CA ALA A 89 10.87 4.98 15.91
C ALA A 89 9.80 5.50 16.90
N PRO A 90 8.82 6.29 16.41
CA PRO A 90 7.60 6.55 17.19
C PRO A 90 6.85 5.23 17.46
N PRO A 91 5.85 5.23 18.36
CA PRO A 91 5.07 4.04 18.66
C PRO A 91 4.58 3.33 17.38
N PRO A 92 4.55 1.99 17.33
CA PRO A 92 4.31 1.22 16.11
C PRO A 92 3.10 1.70 15.30
N ARG A 93 2.00 2.04 15.98
CA ARG A 93 0.78 2.58 15.36
C ARG A 93 1.05 3.82 14.52
N GLN A 94 1.78 4.80 15.08
CA GLN A 94 2.08 6.06 14.41
C GLN A 94 3.07 5.85 13.27
N PHE A 95 4.10 5.01 13.50
CA PHE A 95 5.08 4.66 12.49
C PHE A 95 4.42 4.03 11.26
N TRP A 96 3.63 2.98 11.46
CA TRP A 96 2.99 2.26 10.37
C TRP A 96 1.89 3.07 9.69
N ALA A 97 1.07 3.83 10.44
CA ALA A 97 0.07 4.71 9.84
C ALA A 97 0.73 5.73 8.89
N ARG A 98 1.81 6.39 9.34
CA ARG A 98 2.54 7.35 8.52
C ARG A 98 3.17 6.69 7.30
N ARG A 99 3.80 5.52 7.47
CA ARG A 99 4.38 4.78 6.35
C ARG A 99 3.31 4.45 5.31
N GLN A 100 2.18 3.87 5.73
CA GLN A 100 1.11 3.46 4.83
C GLN A 100 0.45 4.64 4.12
N ALA A 101 0.35 5.81 4.79
CA ALA A 101 -0.09 7.03 4.15
C ALA A 101 0.85 7.45 3.01
N HIS A 102 2.18 7.40 3.21
CA HIS A 102 3.14 7.71 2.15
C HIS A 102 3.07 6.71 0.99
N GLU A 103 3.09 5.40 1.28
CA GLU A 103 3.02 4.34 0.26
C GLU A 103 1.75 4.51 -0.61
N THR A 104 0.60 4.68 0.04
CA THR A 104 -0.69 4.87 -0.65
C THR A 104 -0.70 6.15 -1.48
N THR A 105 -0.13 7.24 -0.96
CA THR A 105 -0.11 8.54 -1.64
C THR A 105 0.77 8.50 -2.88
N VAL A 106 1.99 7.95 -2.78
CA VAL A 106 2.91 7.82 -3.91
C VAL A 106 2.29 6.92 -4.99
N HIS A 107 1.76 5.76 -4.61
CA HIS A 107 1.16 4.83 -5.57
C HIS A 107 -0.17 5.30 -6.16
N ALA A 108 -0.88 6.23 -5.51
CA ALA A 108 -1.99 6.94 -6.14
C ALA A 108 -1.51 7.82 -7.31
N VAL A 109 -0.33 8.44 -7.20
CA VAL A 109 0.30 9.18 -8.31
C VAL A 109 0.68 8.22 -9.44
N ASP A 110 1.23 7.06 -9.11
CA ASP A 110 1.58 6.03 -10.10
C ASP A 110 0.33 5.55 -10.87
N ALA A 111 -0.78 5.32 -10.16
CA ALA A 111 -2.05 4.95 -10.75
C ALA A 111 -2.62 6.03 -11.68
N ILE A 112 -2.50 7.31 -11.30
CA ILE A 112 -2.85 8.45 -12.18
C ILE A 112 -1.95 8.46 -13.41
N SER A 113 -0.65 8.16 -13.26
CA SER A 113 0.27 8.08 -14.40
C SER A 113 -0.16 7.02 -15.42
N ALA A 114 -0.64 5.86 -14.93
CA ALA A 114 -1.17 4.78 -15.77
C ALA A 114 -2.45 5.19 -16.51
N GLU A 115 -3.37 5.90 -15.83
CA GLU A 115 -4.59 6.44 -16.45
C GLU A 115 -4.25 7.47 -17.55
N LEU A 116 -3.23 8.30 -17.35
CA LEU A 116 -2.79 9.31 -18.31
C LEU A 116 -1.89 8.75 -19.42
N GLY A 117 -1.30 7.58 -19.24
CA GLY A 117 -0.26 7.02 -20.11
C GLY A 117 1.02 7.83 -20.17
N ARG A 118 1.27 8.70 -19.17
CA ARG A 118 2.46 9.56 -19.06
C ARG A 118 2.70 9.99 -17.61
N TRP A 119 3.86 10.60 -17.37
CA TRP A 119 4.15 11.27 -16.10
C TRP A 119 3.10 12.37 -15.81
N PRO A 120 2.52 12.39 -14.60
CA PRO A 120 1.56 13.41 -14.20
C PRO A 120 2.29 14.72 -13.84
N ARG A 121 1.59 15.84 -14.04
CA ARG A 121 2.01 17.16 -13.58
C ARG A 121 1.35 17.46 -12.23
N ALA A 122 1.93 18.36 -11.44
CA ALA A 122 1.42 18.71 -10.11
C ALA A 122 -0.10 19.00 -10.06
N PRO A 123 -0.72 19.75 -11.00
CA PRO A 123 -2.18 20.00 -10.97
C PRO A 123 -3.06 18.77 -11.24
N GLU A 124 -2.48 17.68 -11.74
CA GLU A 124 -3.19 16.45 -12.12
C GLU A 124 -3.23 15.44 -10.96
N VAL A 125 -2.54 15.74 -9.86
CA VAL A 125 -2.41 14.90 -8.67
C VAL A 125 -3.18 15.53 -7.50
N PRO A 126 -4.26 14.90 -7.00
CA PRO A 126 -5.08 15.47 -5.93
C PRO A 126 -4.47 15.21 -4.53
N VAL A 127 -3.17 15.44 -4.37
CA VAL A 127 -2.51 15.40 -3.06
C VAL A 127 -2.63 16.78 -2.44
N THR A 128 -3.42 16.89 -1.37
CA THR A 128 -3.63 18.15 -0.68
C THR A 128 -2.50 18.41 0.33
N PRO A 129 -2.25 19.67 0.73
CA PRO A 129 -1.23 20.00 1.73
C PRO A 129 -1.41 19.30 3.08
N GLU A 130 -2.62 18.85 3.39
CA GLU A 130 -2.90 18.07 4.60
C GLU A 130 -2.36 16.64 4.56
N ILE A 131 -2.05 16.13 3.36
CA ILE A 131 -1.51 14.77 3.12
C ILE A 131 -0.02 14.82 2.76
N ALA A 132 0.50 15.97 2.30
CA ALA A 132 1.90 16.20 1.93
C ALA A 132 2.81 16.50 3.13
#